data_AF-X1LRE9-F1
#
_entry.id   AF-X1LRE9-F1
#
_cell.length_a   1.000
_cell.length_b   1.000
_cell.length_c   1.000
_cell.angle_alpha   90.00
_cell.angle_beta   90.00
_cell.angle_gamma   90.00
#
_symmetry.space_group_name_H-M   'P 1'
#
loop_
_entity.id
_entity.type
_entity.pdbx_description
1 polymer ?
#
loop_
_entity_poly.entity_id
_entity_poly.type
_entity_poly.pdbx_seq_one_letter_code
_entity_poly.pdbx_strand_id
1 'polypeptide(L)' 'MFKRIFINNQIRAREVRLIDKDGKQLGVFRLEDALRKAREAGLDLIQVTQKVSPPVCKI' A
#
# COMPACT_ATOMS: atom_id res chain seq x y z
N MET A 1 12.05 17.35 6.94
CA MET A 1 12.00 16.71 5.60
C MET A 1 10.65 16.03 5.46
N PHE A 2 9.74 16.55 4.64
CA PHE A 2 8.42 15.92 4.45
C PHE A 2 8.60 14.57 3.75
N LYS A 3 8.21 13.50 4.41
CA LYS A 3 8.24 12.15 3.84
C LYS A 3 7.21 12.13 2.72
N ARG A 4 7.63 12.07 1.45
CA ARG A 4 6.72 11.92 0.30
C ARG A 4 5.91 10.64 0.48
N ILE A 5 4.59 10.78 0.56
CA ILE A 5 3.62 9.70 0.67
C ILE A 5 2.99 9.52 -0.71
N PHE A 6 2.89 8.29 -1.18
CA PHE A 6 2.12 7.94 -2.38
C PHE A 6 0.81 7.29 -1.96
N ILE A 7 -0.29 7.71 -2.57
CA ILE A 7 -1.63 7.25 -2.24
C ILE A 7 -2.30 6.70 -3.49
N ASN A 8 -2.97 5.55 -3.37
CA ASN A 8 -3.75 4.91 -4.42
C ASN A 8 -2.98 4.81 -5.74
N ASN A 9 -3.52 5.42 -6.80
CA ASN A 9 -2.97 5.39 -8.16
C ASN A 9 -1.64 6.17 -8.31
N GLN A 10 -1.17 6.87 -7.28
CA GLN A 10 0.16 7.48 -7.26
C GLN A 10 1.26 6.44 -7.01
N ILE A 11 0.91 5.28 -6.45
CA ILE A 11 1.83 4.17 -6.23
C ILE A 11 2.15 3.54 -7.59
N ARG A 12 3.45 3.38 -7.90
CA ARG A 12 3.92 2.89 -9.20
C ARG A 12 4.58 1.50 -9.14
N ALA A 13 4.67 0.92 -7.96
CA ALA A 13 5.24 -0.42 -7.79
C ALA A 13 4.33 -1.50 -8.39
N ARG A 14 4.91 -2.58 -8.93
CA ARG A 14 4.14 -3.72 -9.44
C ARG A 14 3.54 -4.55 -8.29
N GLU A 15 4.29 -4.69 -7.21
CA GLU A 15 3.92 -5.45 -6.02
C GLU A 15 4.20 -4.62 -4.76
N VAL A 16 3.43 -4.87 -3.72
CA VAL A 16 3.48 -4.16 -2.43
C VAL A 16 3.39 -5.16 -1.28
N ARG A 17 4.08 -4.88 -0.17
CA ARG A 17 3.83 -5.57 1.09
C ARG A 17 2.66 -4.88 1.78
N LEU A 18 1.56 -5.59 1.97
CA LEU A 18 0.29 -5.03 2.44
C LEU A 18 0.09 -5.23 3.93
N ILE A 19 -0.31 -4.16 4.62
CA ILE A 19 -0.77 -4.14 6.01
C ILE A 19 -2.23 -3.68 5.99
N ASP A 20 -3.11 -4.34 6.73
CA ASP A 20 -4.51 -3.90 6.84
C ASP A 20 -4.70 -2.75 7.86
N LYS A 21 -5.94 -2.28 7.96
CA LYS A 21 -6.34 -1.20 8.86
C LYS A 21 -6.04 -1.50 10.34
N ASP A 22 -6.13 -2.78 10.71
CA ASP A 22 -5.94 -3.30 12.07
C ASP A 22 -4.44 -3.57 12.38
N GLY A 23 -3.55 -3.33 11.41
CA GLY A 23 -2.11 -3.50 11.55
C GLY A 23 -1.61 -4.91 11.25
N LYS A 24 -2.47 -5.81 10.77
CA LYS A 24 -2.07 -7.18 10.41
C LYS A 24 -1.32 -7.17 9.09
N GLN A 25 -0.21 -7.90 9.06
CA GLN A 25 0.54 -8.14 7.84
C GLN A 25 -0.17 -9.19 6.98
N LEU A 26 -0.62 -8.78 5.79
CA LEU A 26 -1.33 -9.68 4.87
C LEU A 26 -0.39 -10.41 3.91
N GLY A 27 0.83 -9.90 3.71
CA GLY A 27 1.82 -10.47 2.80
C GLY A 27 2.14 -9.57 1.61
N VAL A 28 2.66 -10.15 0.52
CA VAL A 28 2.98 -9.43 -0.72
C VAL A 28 1.83 -9.62 -1.72
N PHE A 29 1.37 -8.52 -2.31
CA PHE A 29 0.27 -8.48 -3.28
C PHE A 29 0.68 -7.70 -4.52
N ARG A 30 0.04 -8.00 -5.66
CA ARG A 30 0.02 -7.07 -6.78
C ARG A 30 -0.64 -5.76 -6.37
N LEU A 31 -0.16 -4.64 -6.91
CA LEU A 31 -0.71 -3.32 -6.59
C LEU A 31 -2.23 -3.27 -6.86
N GLU A 32 -2.70 -3.87 -7.95
CA GLU A 32 -4.12 -3.90 -8.32
C GLU A 32 -5.00 -4.58 -7.26
N ASP A 33 -4.54 -5.70 -6.69
CA ASP A 33 -5.23 -6.41 -5.61
C ASP A 33 -5.23 -5.61 -4.31
N ALA A 34 -4.12 -4.95 -3.98
CA ALA A 34 -4.04 -4.07 -2.82
C ALA A 34 -4.99 -2.88 -2.95
N LEU A 35 -5.07 -2.26 -4.13
CA LEU A 35 -6.01 -1.17 -4.42
C LEU A 35 -7.46 -1.65 -4.36
N ARG A 36 -7.76 -2.86 -4.85
CA ARG A 36 -9.10 -3.44 -4.75
C ARG A 36 -9.49 -3.66 -3.28
N LYS A 37 -8.62 -4.23 -2.46
CA LYS A 37 -8.86 -4.43 -1.02
C LYS A 37 -9.10 -3.11 -0.28
N ALA A 38 -8.34 -2.06 -0.61
CA ALA A 38 -8.56 -0.73 -0.05
C ALA A 38 -9.94 -0.19 -0.41
N ARG A 39 -10.34 -0.29 -1.69
CA ARG A 39 -11.69 0.09 -2.15
C ARG A 39 -12.80 -0.71 -1.49
N GLU A 40 -12.65 -2.03 -1.36
CA GLU A 40 -13.61 -2.91 -0.68
C GLU A 40 -13.79 -2.53 0.80
N ALA A 41 -12.74 -2.02 1.45
CA ALA A 41 -12.77 -1.52 2.81
C ALA A 41 -13.26 -0.06 2.93
N GLY A 42 -13.49 0.65 1.81
CA GLY A 42 -13.80 2.08 1.80
C GLY A 42 -12.66 2.97 2.28
N LEU A 43 -11.40 2.51 2.12
CA LEU A 43 -10.18 3.18 2.59
C LEU A 43 -9.20 3.44 1.45
N ASP A 44 -8.16 4.21 1.74
CA ASP A 44 -7.07 4.53 0.81
C ASP A 44 -5.88 3.58 1.00
N LEU A 45 -5.22 3.22 -0.10
CA LEU A 45 -3.94 2.53 -0.03
C LEU A 45 -2.80 3.55 0.09
N ILE A 46 -2.06 3.53 1.19
CA ILE A 46 -1.00 4.48 1.50
C ILE A 46 0.36 3.78 1.53
N GLN A 47 1.29 4.21 0.68
CA GLN A 47 2.68 3.75 0.72
C GLN A 47 3.45 4.46 1.84
N VAL A 48 3.92 3.70 2.84
CA VAL A 48 4.59 4.24 4.04
C VAL A 48 6.13 4.19 3.97
N THR A 49 6.70 3.58 2.93
CA THR A 49 8.15 3.45 2.69
C THR A 49 8.60 4.17 1.42
N GLN A 50 9.84 4.65 1.36
CA GLN A 50 10.38 5.31 0.16
C GLN A 50 11.41 4.48 -0.63
N LYS A 51 12.26 3.70 0.05
CA LYS A 51 13.41 3.00 -0.56
C LYS A 51 13.40 1.50 -0.26
N VAL A 52 12.23 0.86 -0.33
CA VAL A 52 12.05 -0.57 -0.04
C VAL A 52 11.33 -1.22 -1.21
N SER A 53 11.79 -2.41 -1.62
CA SER A 53 11.17 -3.23 -2.66
C SER A 53 10.88 -4.63 -2.12
N PRO A 54 9.62 -5.11 -2.12
CA PRO A 54 8.40 -4.35 -2.45
C PRO A 54 8.12 -3.28 -1.39
N PRO A 55 7.60 -2.09 -1.75
CA PRO A 55 7.27 -1.06 -0.78
C PRO A 55 6.15 -1.52 0.14
N VAL A 56 6.15 -1.04 1.38
CA VAL A 56 5.10 -1.32 2.35
C VAL A 56 3.95 -0.34 2.13
N CYS A 57 2.77 -0.89 1.91
CA CYS A 57 1.52 -0.15 1.81
C CYS A 57 0.56 -0.56 2.93
N LYS A 58 -0.15 0.41 3.48
CA LYS A 58 -1.20 0.21 4.47
C LYS A 58 -2.56 0.59 3.86
N ILE A 59 -3.57 -0.24 4.11
CA ILE A 59 -4.98 0.10 3.91
C ILE A 59 -5.47 0.89 5.12
#